data_AF-A0A259LPH1-F1
#
_entry.id   AF-A0A259LPH1-F1
#
_cell.length_a   1.000
_cell.length_b   1.000
_cell.length_c   1.000
_cell.angle_alpha   90.00
_cell.angle_beta   90.00
_cell.angle_gamma   90.00
#
_symmetry.space_group_name_H-M   'P 1'
#
loop_
_entity.id
_entity.type
_entity.pdbx_description
1 polymer ?
#
loop_
_entity_poly.entity_id
_entity_poly.type
_entity_poly.pdbx_seq_one_letter_code
_entity_poly.pdbx_strand_id
1 'polypeptide(L)'
;MNTKKYAWQFETEPEPYLDNRRMHCPRGKVLGGSSSINGMVYVRGHARDFDEWETEGAAGWGYQNVLPYFKKAEQWAFGGDDYRGESGPLGVNNGNNMRNPLYKAFIKAGVDAGYLETDDYNGAQQEGFGAMHMTVKNGRRWSTANAYLRPAMQRNNLTVVTHALVQFFEIPLVKVINNVVIIGTCAFTAYLLLANLPWYLPQLGDGESVVPAFYAIVFASIGLAVYSSSKIKYVRILSLGSSLLFILLIAGMWLRAFAMGKGSPGDFFGTAGLIGEYFANIHQFFLPINDYHEFYLFWWFSWSIMIGQFTARFVSGIKTWQLLIAMLVVPSIAIGVWFTVLYHYHAEGLKIATLTNLAMISVGVLMVVNSLDSLIRLYTDNLNLTVKRLGRMKYVALNLVLMVGLTLLFQLDFLRIQWVGALVIGLYFTCFGYILIKRCKQVAAIKSSPKENILDFRRIELAG
;
A
#
# COMPACT_ATOMS: atom_id res chain seq x y z
N MET A 1 9.18 -24.71 -19.24
CA MET A 1 8.32 -23.67 -18.61
C MET A 1 9.16 -22.62 -17.88
N ASN A 2 10.24 -22.99 -17.20
CA ASN A 2 11.07 -22.05 -16.43
C ASN A 2 12.15 -21.32 -17.26
N THR A 3 11.78 -20.75 -18.40
CA THR A 3 12.70 -19.99 -19.27
C THR A 3 12.40 -18.48 -19.16
N LYS A 4 13.39 -17.61 -19.41
CA LYS A 4 13.22 -16.14 -19.46
C LYS A 4 12.06 -15.65 -20.33
N LYS A 5 11.66 -16.45 -21.33
CA LYS A 5 10.50 -16.17 -22.20
C LYS A 5 9.17 -16.15 -21.44
N TYR A 6 8.97 -17.07 -20.49
CA TYR A 6 7.69 -17.31 -19.82
C TYR A 6 7.72 -17.07 -18.31
N ALA A 7 8.90 -16.81 -17.76
CA ALA A 7 9.08 -16.56 -16.34
C ALA A 7 10.12 -15.45 -16.10
N TRP A 8 9.77 -14.52 -15.22
CA TRP A 8 10.73 -13.66 -14.55
C TRP A 8 11.63 -14.53 -13.69
N GLN A 9 12.94 -14.47 -13.93
CA GLN A 9 13.95 -15.30 -13.28
C GLN A 9 14.50 -14.56 -12.06
N PHE A 10 13.64 -14.26 -11.07
CA PHE A 10 14.12 -13.64 -9.84
C PHE A 10 14.95 -14.64 -9.03
N GLU A 11 15.87 -14.11 -8.25
CA GLU A 11 16.64 -14.84 -7.27
C GLU A 11 16.56 -14.09 -5.94
N THR A 12 16.58 -14.82 -4.84
CA THR A 12 16.73 -14.19 -3.52
C THR A 12 18.11 -13.56 -3.38
N GLU A 13 18.26 -12.70 -2.39
CA GLU A 13 19.60 -12.43 -1.86
C GLU A 13 20.16 -13.70 -1.20
N PRO A 14 21.47 -13.75 -0.89
CA PRO A 14 22.04 -14.88 -0.18
C PRO A 14 21.30 -15.05 1.16
N GLU A 15 20.67 -16.20 1.34
CA GLU A 15 19.86 -16.47 2.51
C GLU A 15 20.78 -16.96 3.64
N PRO A 16 21.00 -16.16 4.71
CA PRO A 16 22.03 -16.46 5.72
C PRO A 16 21.76 -17.76 6.48
N TYR A 17 20.50 -18.18 6.55
CA TYR A 17 20.06 -19.42 7.20
C TYR A 17 19.90 -20.60 6.23
N LEU A 18 20.30 -20.44 4.97
CA LEU A 18 20.34 -21.49 3.95
C LEU A 18 21.73 -21.58 3.31
N ASP A 19 22.78 -21.51 4.13
CA ASP A 19 24.19 -21.53 3.71
C ASP A 19 24.53 -20.46 2.66
N ASN A 20 23.93 -19.27 2.79
CA ASN A 20 24.07 -18.17 1.84
C ASN A 20 23.66 -18.53 0.39
N ARG A 21 22.83 -19.57 0.20
CA ARG A 21 22.31 -19.89 -1.13
C ARG A 21 21.40 -18.78 -1.65
N ARG A 22 21.47 -18.57 -2.96
CA ARG A 22 20.48 -17.79 -3.70
C ARG A 22 19.42 -18.75 -4.22
N MET A 23 18.18 -18.55 -3.80
CA MET A 23 17.07 -19.40 -4.19
C MET A 23 16.44 -18.86 -5.46
N HIS A 24 16.21 -19.76 -6.42
CA HIS A 24 15.51 -19.42 -7.65
C HIS A 24 14.02 -19.16 -7.36
N CYS A 25 13.53 -17.99 -7.72
CA CYS A 25 12.16 -17.54 -7.42
C CYS A 25 11.41 -17.15 -8.70
N PRO A 26 11.07 -18.10 -9.58
CA PRO A 26 10.44 -17.78 -10.85
C PRO A 26 9.02 -17.25 -10.67
N ARG A 27 8.66 -16.22 -11.43
CA ARG A 27 7.30 -15.66 -11.50
C ARG A 27 6.79 -15.66 -12.93
N GLY A 28 5.54 -16.07 -13.15
CA GLY A 28 5.02 -16.22 -14.51
C GLY A 28 4.97 -14.89 -15.27
N LYS A 29 5.53 -14.87 -16.48
CA LYS A 29 5.54 -13.77 -17.44
C LYS A 29 4.69 -14.12 -18.66
N VAL A 30 3.44 -14.51 -18.40
CA VAL A 30 2.45 -14.96 -19.40
C VAL A 30 1.04 -14.65 -18.89
N LEU A 31 0.04 -14.73 -19.78
CA LEU A 31 -1.35 -14.72 -19.33
C LEU A 31 -1.60 -15.86 -18.32
N GLY A 32 -2.26 -15.52 -17.21
CA GLY A 32 -2.44 -16.41 -16.06
C GLY A 32 -1.28 -16.38 -15.06
N GLY A 33 -0.22 -15.62 -15.33
CA GLY A 33 0.90 -15.42 -14.42
C GLY A 33 1.52 -16.73 -13.97
N SER A 34 1.81 -16.84 -12.67
CA SER A 34 2.43 -18.03 -12.09
C SER A 34 1.58 -19.31 -12.20
N SER A 35 0.24 -19.20 -12.27
CA SER A 35 -0.64 -20.37 -12.47
C SER A 35 -0.36 -21.11 -13.79
N SER A 36 0.13 -20.40 -14.80
CA SER A 36 0.49 -20.99 -16.10
C SER A 36 1.84 -21.73 -16.08
N ILE A 37 2.64 -21.62 -15.01
CA ILE A 37 3.97 -22.24 -14.91
C ILE A 37 4.20 -23.02 -13.60
N ASN A 38 3.27 -22.99 -12.64
CA ASN A 38 3.41 -23.63 -11.32
C ASN A 38 3.41 -25.17 -11.40
N GLY A 39 3.59 -25.85 -10.26
CA GLY A 39 3.50 -27.32 -10.18
C GLY A 39 2.10 -27.91 -10.33
N MET A 40 1.06 -27.11 -10.61
CA MET A 40 -0.37 -27.48 -10.66
C MET A 40 -0.97 -27.99 -9.35
N VAL A 41 -0.17 -28.14 -8.30
CA VAL A 41 -0.62 -28.49 -6.94
C VAL A 41 -1.80 -27.59 -6.54
N TYR A 42 -2.90 -28.22 -6.15
CA TYR A 42 -4.10 -27.54 -5.69
C TYR A 42 -4.30 -27.83 -4.19
N VAL A 43 -3.89 -26.88 -3.35
CA VAL A 43 -4.05 -26.94 -1.90
C VAL A 43 -4.81 -25.69 -1.50
N ARG A 44 -5.96 -25.86 -0.83
CA ARG A 44 -6.76 -24.74 -0.33
C ARG A 44 -6.09 -24.04 0.85
N GLY A 45 -5.51 -24.81 1.77
CA GLY A 45 -5.01 -24.37 3.07
C GLY A 45 -5.76 -25.09 4.19
N HIS A 46 -5.24 -25.06 5.41
CA HIS A 46 -5.90 -25.63 6.59
C HIS A 46 -7.02 -24.71 7.06
N ALA A 47 -8.11 -25.26 7.59
CA ALA A 47 -9.21 -24.45 8.12
C ALA A 47 -8.72 -23.40 9.13
N ARG A 48 -7.82 -23.83 10.02
CA ARG A 48 -7.14 -22.97 10.99
C ARG A 48 -6.38 -21.78 10.39
N ASP A 49 -5.84 -21.89 9.16
CA ASP A 49 -5.16 -20.76 8.50
C ASP A 49 -6.16 -19.62 8.25
N PHE A 50 -7.39 -19.97 7.88
CA PHE A 50 -8.47 -19.02 7.59
C PHE A 50 -9.13 -18.49 8.87
N ASP A 51 -9.33 -19.36 9.86
CA ASP A 51 -9.86 -18.96 11.17
C ASP A 51 -8.87 -18.03 11.91
N GLU A 52 -7.57 -18.24 11.72
CA GLU A 52 -6.52 -17.33 12.19
C GLU A 52 -6.65 -15.96 11.50
N TRP A 53 -6.85 -15.90 10.18
CA TRP A 53 -7.06 -14.63 9.49
C TRP A 53 -8.27 -13.87 10.06
N GLU A 54 -9.37 -14.56 10.33
CA GLU A 54 -10.55 -13.95 10.94
C GLU A 54 -10.27 -13.44 12.36
N THR A 55 -9.57 -14.24 13.16
CA THR A 55 -9.14 -13.85 14.51
C THR A 55 -8.19 -12.65 14.49
N GLU A 56 -7.35 -12.53 13.46
CA GLU A 56 -6.45 -11.38 13.24
C GLU A 56 -7.16 -10.15 12.63
N GLY A 57 -8.47 -10.21 12.43
CA GLY A 57 -9.31 -9.07 12.04
C GLY A 57 -9.80 -9.08 10.59
N ALA A 58 -9.51 -10.12 9.81
CA ALA A 58 -10.11 -10.32 8.49
C ALA A 58 -11.53 -10.92 8.63
N ALA A 59 -12.46 -10.13 9.18
CA ALA A 59 -13.84 -10.56 9.40
C ALA A 59 -14.47 -11.13 8.11
N GLY A 60 -15.11 -12.31 8.21
CA GLY A 60 -15.70 -13.00 7.06
C GLY A 60 -14.71 -13.84 6.26
N TRP A 61 -13.46 -13.99 6.71
CA TRP A 61 -12.46 -14.85 6.08
C TRP A 61 -12.25 -16.19 6.79
N GLY A 62 -13.00 -16.48 7.86
CA GLY A 62 -12.99 -17.80 8.52
C GLY A 62 -13.33 -18.93 7.54
N TYR A 63 -12.91 -20.16 7.84
CA TYR A 63 -12.98 -21.28 6.88
C TYR A 63 -14.41 -21.51 6.36
N GLN A 64 -15.39 -21.43 7.25
CA GLN A 64 -16.81 -21.61 6.91
C GLN A 64 -17.29 -20.57 5.88
N ASN A 65 -16.79 -19.33 5.96
CA ASN A 65 -17.16 -18.24 5.07
C ASN A 65 -16.50 -18.38 3.69
N VAL A 66 -15.27 -18.91 3.62
CA VAL A 66 -14.54 -19.07 2.35
C VAL A 66 -14.86 -20.39 1.64
N LEU A 67 -15.33 -21.41 2.34
CA LEU A 67 -15.66 -22.71 1.76
C LEU A 67 -16.62 -22.63 0.56
N PRO A 68 -17.74 -21.87 0.62
CA PRO A 68 -18.61 -21.66 -0.55
C PRO A 68 -17.87 -21.11 -1.78
N TYR A 69 -16.84 -20.28 -1.58
CA TYR A 69 -16.03 -19.75 -2.68
C TYR A 69 -15.04 -20.75 -3.25
N PHE A 70 -14.46 -21.63 -2.41
CA PHE A 70 -13.70 -22.77 -2.91
C PHE A 70 -14.56 -23.68 -3.78
N LYS A 71 -15.76 -24.03 -3.30
CA LYS A 71 -16.73 -24.83 -4.06
C LYS A 71 -17.13 -24.14 -5.37
N LYS A 72 -17.36 -22.82 -5.34
CA LYS A 72 -17.70 -22.03 -6.54
C LYS A 72 -16.55 -21.97 -7.55
N ALA A 73 -15.31 -21.94 -7.08
CA ALA A 73 -14.14 -21.80 -7.94
C ALA A 73 -13.82 -23.09 -8.70
N GLU A 74 -14.00 -24.25 -8.07
CA GLU A 74 -13.54 -25.53 -8.58
C GLU A 74 -14.64 -26.41 -9.22
N GLN A 75 -14.20 -27.26 -10.13
CA GLN A 75 -14.91 -28.44 -10.60
C GLN A 75 -14.02 -29.65 -10.30
N TRP A 76 -14.38 -30.37 -9.24
CA TRP A 76 -13.75 -31.62 -8.85
C TRP A 76 -14.19 -32.75 -9.79
N ALA A 77 -13.22 -33.52 -10.28
CA ALA A 77 -13.46 -34.54 -11.31
C ALA A 77 -14.33 -35.72 -10.86
N PHE A 78 -14.53 -35.90 -9.55
CA PHE A 78 -15.23 -37.07 -8.98
C PHE A 78 -16.58 -36.73 -8.32
N GLY A 79 -17.13 -35.53 -8.57
CA GLY A 79 -18.41 -35.07 -8.03
C GLY A 79 -18.28 -34.16 -6.82
N GLY A 80 -19.25 -33.27 -6.61
CA GLY A 80 -19.27 -32.37 -5.46
C GLY A 80 -19.70 -33.06 -4.17
N ASP A 81 -19.34 -32.46 -3.04
CA ASP A 81 -19.78 -32.89 -1.70
C ASP A 81 -19.89 -31.66 -0.78
N ASP A 82 -19.92 -31.87 0.54
CA ASP A 82 -19.97 -30.79 1.53
C ASP A 82 -18.78 -29.81 1.39
N TYR A 83 -17.62 -30.31 0.98
CA TYR A 83 -16.38 -29.56 0.81
C TYR A 83 -16.04 -29.25 -0.65
N ARG A 84 -16.46 -30.07 -1.62
CA ARG A 84 -16.04 -30.04 -3.02
C ARG A 84 -17.03 -29.33 -3.93
N GLY A 85 -16.49 -28.60 -4.90
CA GLY A 85 -17.25 -27.97 -5.96
C GLY A 85 -17.34 -28.84 -7.20
N GLU A 86 -18.46 -28.83 -7.93
CA GLU A 86 -18.63 -29.63 -9.15
C GLU A 86 -18.79 -28.80 -10.44
N SER A 87 -19.09 -27.50 -10.32
CA SER A 87 -19.49 -26.65 -11.45
C SER A 87 -18.58 -25.45 -11.69
N GLY A 88 -17.54 -25.28 -10.89
CA GLY A 88 -16.63 -24.15 -11.01
C GLY A 88 -15.76 -24.21 -12.27
N PRO A 89 -15.24 -23.07 -12.74
CA PRO A 89 -14.45 -23.01 -13.98
C PRO A 89 -13.06 -23.67 -13.87
N LEU A 90 -12.52 -23.84 -12.65
CA LEU A 90 -11.22 -24.45 -12.42
C LEU A 90 -11.37 -25.97 -12.29
N GLY A 91 -11.00 -26.73 -13.33
CA GLY A 91 -10.96 -28.19 -13.24
C GLY A 91 -9.85 -28.68 -12.31
N VAL A 92 -10.21 -29.53 -11.36
CA VAL A 92 -9.32 -30.13 -10.35
C VAL A 92 -9.51 -31.65 -10.34
N ASN A 93 -8.42 -32.40 -10.21
CA ASN A 93 -8.44 -33.87 -10.10
C ASN A 93 -7.28 -34.38 -9.21
N ASN A 94 -7.20 -35.69 -8.96
CA ASN A 94 -6.11 -36.35 -8.25
C ASN A 94 -5.00 -36.86 -9.20
N GLY A 95 -4.84 -36.24 -10.37
CA GLY A 95 -3.94 -36.69 -11.43
C GLY A 95 -4.52 -37.83 -12.27
N ASN A 96 -3.86 -38.99 -12.26
CA ASN A 96 -4.21 -40.16 -13.06
C ASN A 96 -4.69 -41.34 -12.18
N ASN A 97 -5.37 -41.05 -11.07
CA ASN A 97 -5.79 -42.03 -10.05
C ASN A 97 -4.62 -42.85 -9.50
N MET A 98 -3.50 -42.17 -9.20
CA MET A 98 -2.29 -42.78 -8.62
C MET A 98 -1.83 -44.05 -9.35
N ARG A 99 -1.87 -44.05 -10.70
CA ARG A 99 -1.49 -45.23 -11.51
C ARG A 99 -0.05 -45.70 -11.26
N ASN A 100 0.85 -44.79 -10.90
CA ASN A 100 2.21 -45.17 -10.54
C ASN A 100 2.19 -45.85 -9.15
N PRO A 101 2.64 -47.12 -9.04
CA PRO A 101 2.61 -47.86 -7.77
C PRO A 101 3.41 -47.19 -6.65
N LEU A 102 4.39 -46.34 -6.97
CA LEU A 102 5.18 -45.61 -5.98
C LEU A 102 4.33 -44.68 -5.10
N TYR A 103 3.20 -44.16 -5.61
CA TYR A 103 2.31 -43.33 -4.79
C TYR A 103 1.68 -44.13 -3.65
N LYS A 104 1.14 -45.31 -3.97
CA LYS A 104 0.53 -46.20 -2.98
C LYS A 104 1.55 -46.74 -2.00
N ALA A 105 2.75 -47.07 -2.47
CA ALA A 105 3.85 -47.49 -1.62
C ALA A 105 4.26 -46.38 -0.63
N PHE A 106 4.31 -45.13 -1.09
CA PHE A 106 4.61 -43.97 -0.23
C PHE A 106 3.53 -43.72 0.81
N ILE A 107 2.24 -43.78 0.42
CA ILE A 107 1.11 -43.64 1.36
C ILE A 107 1.17 -44.75 2.42
N LYS A 108 1.33 -46.01 1.98
CA LYS A 108 1.47 -47.16 2.89
C LYS A 108 2.63 -46.99 3.86
N ALA A 109 3.79 -46.52 3.40
CA ALA A 109 4.92 -46.28 4.28
C ALA A 109 4.61 -45.22 5.36
N GLY A 110 3.82 -44.19 5.03
CA GLY A 110 3.33 -43.21 6.00
C GLY A 110 2.41 -43.85 7.06
N VAL A 111 1.48 -44.69 6.62
CA VAL A 111 0.59 -45.45 7.52
C VAL A 111 1.37 -46.41 8.41
N ASP A 112 2.31 -47.17 7.85
CA ASP A 112 3.17 -48.09 8.60
C ASP A 112 4.06 -47.36 9.61
N ALA A 113 4.39 -46.08 9.35
CA ALA A 113 5.10 -45.20 10.27
C ALA A 113 4.20 -44.54 11.34
N GLY A 114 2.90 -44.84 11.35
CA GLY A 114 1.94 -44.38 12.36
C GLY A 114 1.21 -43.07 12.01
N TYR A 115 1.33 -42.57 10.77
CA TYR A 115 0.57 -41.40 10.32
C TYR A 115 -0.78 -41.81 9.73
N LEU A 116 -1.72 -40.88 9.72
CA LEU A 116 -3.05 -41.08 9.14
C LEU A 116 -2.98 -41.15 7.60
N GLU A 117 -3.90 -41.90 7.00
CA GLU A 117 -4.25 -41.78 5.58
C GLU A 117 -5.38 -40.74 5.43
N THR A 118 -5.41 -40.01 4.31
CA THR A 118 -6.50 -39.09 3.96
C THR A 118 -6.97 -39.34 2.53
N ASP A 119 -8.29 -39.48 2.38
CA ASP A 119 -8.93 -39.60 1.07
C ASP A 119 -8.97 -38.26 0.32
N ASP A 120 -9.03 -37.14 1.06
CA ASP A 120 -9.06 -35.80 0.50
C ASP A 120 -8.48 -34.75 1.46
N TYR A 121 -7.25 -34.32 1.20
CA TYR A 121 -6.60 -33.31 2.02
C TYR A 121 -7.18 -31.88 1.87
N ASN A 122 -8.13 -31.62 0.96
CA ASN A 122 -8.88 -30.37 0.95
C ASN A 122 -10.33 -30.52 1.44
N GLY A 123 -10.69 -31.70 1.93
CA GLY A 123 -11.97 -32.02 2.54
C GLY A 123 -11.89 -31.91 4.07
N ALA A 124 -12.59 -32.82 4.75
CA ALA A 124 -12.70 -32.82 6.21
C ALA A 124 -11.37 -33.01 6.95
N GLN A 125 -10.42 -33.78 6.38
CA GLN A 125 -9.16 -34.12 7.03
C GLN A 125 -7.96 -33.79 6.13
N GLN A 126 -7.30 -32.66 6.40
CA GLN A 126 -6.09 -32.29 5.66
C GLN A 126 -4.86 -33.09 6.06
N GLU A 127 -4.70 -33.39 7.35
CA GLU A 127 -3.55 -34.13 7.85
C GLU A 127 -3.62 -35.60 7.43
N GLY A 128 -2.53 -36.11 6.87
CA GLY A 128 -2.39 -37.50 6.47
C GLY A 128 -1.72 -37.68 5.11
N PHE A 129 -1.48 -38.93 4.76
CA PHE A 129 -0.95 -39.36 3.48
C PHE A 129 -2.10 -39.64 2.51
N GLY A 130 -2.07 -39.07 1.32
CA GLY A 130 -3.15 -39.20 0.35
C GLY A 130 -2.74 -38.79 -1.05
N ALA A 131 -3.70 -38.79 -1.98
CA ALA A 131 -3.45 -38.36 -3.35
C ALA A 131 -3.18 -36.85 -3.41
N MET A 132 -2.20 -36.41 -4.20
CA MET A 132 -1.97 -34.98 -4.46
C MET A 132 -2.97 -34.47 -5.52
N HIS A 133 -3.68 -33.39 -5.21
CA HIS A 133 -4.68 -32.83 -6.12
C HIS A 133 -4.05 -31.75 -6.98
N MET A 134 -4.56 -31.64 -8.21
CA MET A 134 -3.95 -30.82 -9.25
C MET A 134 -5.01 -30.08 -10.06
N THR A 135 -4.66 -28.88 -10.51
CA THR A 135 -5.46 -28.12 -11.49
C THR A 135 -5.23 -28.66 -12.91
N VAL A 136 -5.90 -29.78 -13.23
CA VAL A 136 -5.85 -30.45 -14.54
C VAL A 136 -7.26 -30.75 -15.01
N LYS A 137 -7.54 -30.44 -16.28
CA LYS A 137 -8.80 -30.76 -16.96
C LYS A 137 -8.50 -31.45 -18.29
N ASN A 138 -9.11 -32.60 -18.52
CA ASN A 138 -8.93 -33.40 -19.75
C ASN A 138 -7.45 -33.68 -20.08
N GLY A 139 -6.67 -34.04 -19.06
CA GLY A 139 -5.23 -34.33 -19.19
C GLY A 139 -4.33 -33.14 -19.47
N ARG A 140 -4.86 -31.90 -19.42
CA ARG A 140 -4.09 -30.67 -19.66
C ARG A 140 -4.08 -29.78 -18.42
N ARG A 141 -2.97 -29.07 -18.22
CA ARG A 141 -2.85 -27.99 -17.23
C ARG A 141 -4.02 -27.03 -17.35
N TRP A 142 -4.62 -26.69 -16.22
CA TRP A 142 -5.73 -25.77 -16.15
C TRP A 142 -5.39 -24.52 -15.34
N SER A 143 -4.76 -23.54 -16.00
CA SER A 143 -4.37 -22.28 -15.35
C SER A 143 -5.55 -21.31 -15.20
N THR A 144 -5.39 -20.26 -14.39
CA THR A 144 -6.39 -19.19 -14.27
C THR A 144 -6.70 -18.51 -15.61
N ALA A 145 -5.74 -18.45 -16.53
CA ALA A 145 -5.99 -17.97 -17.89
C ALA A 145 -6.93 -18.89 -18.67
N ASN A 146 -6.77 -20.21 -18.54
CA ASN A 146 -7.65 -21.16 -19.22
C ASN A 146 -9.04 -21.24 -18.56
N ALA A 147 -9.08 -21.24 -17.22
CA ALA A 147 -10.31 -21.36 -16.46
C ALA A 147 -11.18 -20.10 -16.54
N TYR A 148 -10.61 -18.90 -16.42
CA TYR A 148 -11.37 -17.65 -16.28
C TYR A 148 -11.20 -16.71 -17.48
N LEU A 149 -9.96 -16.44 -17.89
CA LEU A 149 -9.70 -15.39 -18.88
C LEU A 149 -10.15 -15.78 -20.28
N ARG A 150 -9.75 -16.95 -20.78
CA ARG A 150 -10.07 -17.41 -22.14
C ARG A 150 -11.58 -17.47 -22.41
N PRO A 151 -12.42 -18.01 -21.50
CA PRO A 151 -13.87 -17.91 -21.66
C PRO A 151 -14.36 -16.47 -21.69
N ALA A 152 -13.83 -15.61 -20.81
CA ALA A 152 -14.24 -14.20 -20.74
C ALA A 152 -13.82 -13.37 -21.96
N MET A 153 -12.77 -13.76 -22.68
CA MET A 153 -12.29 -13.07 -23.90
C MET A 153 -13.30 -13.10 -25.05
N GLN A 154 -14.35 -13.91 -24.98
CA GLN A 154 -15.44 -13.90 -25.96
C GLN A 154 -16.37 -12.69 -25.81
N ARG A 155 -16.28 -11.96 -24.69
CA ARG A 155 -17.09 -10.77 -24.44
C ARG A 155 -16.52 -9.58 -25.23
N ASN A 156 -17.37 -8.82 -25.92
CA ASN A 156 -16.92 -7.67 -26.73
C ASN A 156 -16.36 -6.52 -25.87
N ASN A 157 -16.63 -6.62 -24.57
CA ASN A 157 -16.34 -5.68 -23.52
C ASN A 157 -14.95 -5.88 -22.87
N LEU A 158 -14.21 -6.90 -23.29
CA LEU A 158 -12.90 -7.25 -22.75
C LEU A 158 -11.86 -7.23 -23.86
N THR A 159 -10.90 -6.31 -23.77
CA THR A 159 -9.71 -6.30 -24.63
C THR A 159 -8.49 -6.71 -23.82
N VAL A 160 -7.83 -7.78 -24.23
CA VAL A 160 -6.59 -8.26 -23.60
C VAL A 160 -5.40 -7.76 -24.41
N VAL A 161 -4.62 -6.86 -23.81
CA VAL A 161 -3.35 -6.38 -24.38
C VAL A 161 -2.20 -7.14 -23.72
N THR A 162 -1.45 -7.90 -24.50
CA THR A 162 -0.26 -8.62 -24.03
C THR A 162 0.99 -7.78 -24.26
N HIS A 163 2.09 -8.13 -23.57
CA HIS A 163 3.39 -7.47 -23.70
C HIS A 163 3.41 -5.96 -23.38
N ALA A 164 2.38 -5.44 -22.73
CA ALA A 164 2.34 -4.06 -22.24
C ALA A 164 2.91 -4.00 -20.81
N LEU A 165 4.19 -3.62 -20.69
CA LEU A 165 4.78 -3.28 -19.40
C LEU A 165 4.57 -1.79 -19.13
N VAL A 166 4.10 -1.43 -17.94
CA VAL A 166 3.99 -0.02 -17.53
C VAL A 166 5.40 0.51 -17.30
N GLN A 167 5.87 1.39 -18.19
CA GLN A 167 7.26 1.91 -18.20
C GLN A 167 7.33 3.44 -18.15
N PHE A 168 6.23 4.12 -17.82
CA PHE A 168 6.17 5.60 -17.84
C PHE A 168 7.31 6.25 -17.04
N PHE A 169 7.56 5.76 -15.82
CA PHE A 169 8.63 6.27 -14.96
C PHE A 169 10.04 5.79 -15.35
N GLU A 170 10.18 4.95 -16.38
CA GLU A 170 11.47 4.56 -16.97
C GLU A 170 11.87 5.45 -18.15
N ILE A 171 10.96 6.29 -18.66
CA ILE A 171 11.30 7.29 -19.68
C ILE A 171 12.37 8.21 -19.06
N PRO A 172 13.57 8.38 -19.67
CA PRO A 172 14.71 9.02 -19.01
C PRO A 172 14.40 10.38 -18.38
N LEU A 173 13.73 11.27 -19.13
CA LEU A 173 13.36 12.59 -18.63
C LEU A 173 12.33 12.52 -17.49
N VAL A 174 11.31 11.67 -17.63
CA VAL A 174 10.29 11.45 -16.58
C VAL A 174 10.94 10.88 -15.33
N LYS A 175 11.89 9.95 -15.48
CA LYS A 175 12.64 9.36 -14.38
C LYS A 175 13.44 10.41 -13.62
N VAL A 176 14.14 11.29 -14.33
CA VAL A 176 14.90 12.39 -13.71
C VAL A 176 13.95 13.33 -12.97
N ILE A 177 12.89 13.83 -13.62
CA ILE A 177 11.91 14.74 -13.00
C ILE A 177 11.28 14.09 -11.77
N ASN A 178 10.84 12.84 -11.87
CA ASN A 178 10.23 12.12 -10.77
C ASN A 178 11.18 12.02 -9.56
N ASN A 179 12.46 11.71 -9.77
CA ASN A 179 13.41 11.63 -8.66
C ASN A 179 13.76 13.00 -8.08
N VAL A 180 13.85 14.06 -8.89
CA VAL A 180 14.00 15.43 -8.39
C VAL A 180 12.81 15.82 -7.52
N VAL A 181 11.59 15.49 -7.96
CA VAL A 181 10.36 15.74 -7.18
C VAL A 181 10.38 14.98 -5.86
N ILE A 182 10.71 13.68 -5.88
CA ILE A 182 10.78 12.86 -4.65
C ILE A 182 11.80 13.44 -3.67
N ILE A 183 13.01 13.77 -4.15
CA ILE A 183 14.10 14.31 -3.32
C ILE A 183 13.71 15.69 -2.76
N GLY A 184 13.16 16.56 -3.59
CA GLY A 184 12.71 17.90 -3.19
C GLY A 184 11.61 17.84 -2.13
N THR A 185 10.58 17.03 -2.34
CA THR A 185 9.49 16.82 -1.37
C THR A 185 10.00 16.20 -0.07
N CYS A 186 10.95 15.27 -0.14
CA CYS A 186 11.58 14.66 1.03
C CYS A 186 12.33 15.69 1.88
N ALA A 187 13.19 16.50 1.26
CA ALA A 187 13.93 17.55 1.96
C ALA A 187 13.01 18.66 2.49
N PHE A 188 11.98 19.03 1.73
CA PHE A 188 10.99 20.01 2.18
C PHE A 188 10.24 19.54 3.43
N THR A 189 9.97 18.24 3.56
CA THR A 189 9.33 17.67 4.76
C THR A 189 10.21 17.83 6.00
N ALA A 190 11.53 17.68 5.87
CA ALA A 190 12.47 17.93 6.95
C ALA A 190 12.55 19.43 7.30
N TYR A 191 12.51 20.30 6.29
CA TYR A 191 12.44 21.75 6.48
C TYR A 191 11.15 22.17 7.21
N LEU A 192 9.99 21.59 6.87
CA LEU A 192 8.74 21.87 7.58
C LEU A 192 8.85 21.55 9.06
N LEU A 193 9.53 20.46 9.44
CA LEU A 193 9.80 20.19 10.85
C LEU A 193 10.64 21.31 11.48
N LEU A 194 11.73 21.74 10.81
CA LEU A 194 12.59 22.82 11.28
C LEU A 194 11.81 24.12 11.50
N ALA A 195 11.04 24.54 10.49
CA ALA A 195 10.29 25.80 10.50
C ALA A 195 9.18 25.82 11.55
N ASN A 196 8.61 24.65 11.90
CA ASN A 196 7.51 24.56 12.85
C ASN A 196 7.94 24.24 14.30
N LEU A 197 9.17 23.76 14.53
CA LEU A 197 9.67 23.45 15.88
C LEU A 197 9.56 24.60 16.90
N PRO A 198 9.83 25.88 16.55
CA PRO A 198 9.67 26.99 17.50
C PRO A 198 8.25 27.12 18.05
N TRP A 199 7.23 26.84 17.23
CA TRP A 199 5.83 26.89 17.64
C TRP A 199 5.45 25.81 18.66
N TYR A 200 6.15 24.67 18.63
CA TYR A 200 5.94 23.59 19.60
C TYR A 200 6.80 23.73 20.87
N LEU A 201 7.95 24.39 20.77
CA LEU A 201 8.92 24.60 21.86
C LEU A 201 9.22 26.09 22.06
N PRO A 202 8.22 26.93 22.39
CA PRO A 202 8.42 28.38 22.55
C PRO A 202 9.38 28.75 23.69
N GLN A 203 9.67 27.80 24.59
CA GLN A 203 10.64 27.99 25.68
C GLN A 203 12.10 27.95 25.20
N LEU A 204 12.35 27.37 24.02
CA LEU A 204 13.69 27.18 23.46
C LEU A 204 14.02 28.19 22.35
N GLY A 205 13.04 28.94 21.86
CA GLY A 205 13.22 29.92 20.79
C GLY A 205 12.02 30.83 20.63
N ASP A 206 12.29 32.04 20.15
CA ASP A 206 11.32 33.10 19.83
C ASP A 206 10.67 32.95 18.44
N GLY A 207 11.15 32.00 17.62
CA GLY A 207 10.66 31.75 16.26
C GLY A 207 11.42 32.51 15.17
N GLU A 208 12.28 33.47 15.53
CA GLU A 208 13.07 34.28 14.60
C GLU A 208 14.56 33.99 14.71
N SER A 209 15.02 33.62 15.91
CA SER A 209 16.42 33.33 16.20
C SER A 209 16.84 31.94 15.73
N VAL A 210 18.08 31.82 15.26
CA VAL A 210 18.70 30.53 14.94
C VAL A 210 19.00 29.78 16.23
N VAL A 211 18.20 28.75 16.54
CA VAL A 211 18.36 27.91 17.74
C VAL A 211 19.05 26.58 17.38
N PRO A 212 20.30 26.34 17.81
CA PRO A 212 21.04 25.12 17.47
C PRO A 212 20.32 23.82 17.84
N ALA A 213 19.52 23.83 18.90
CA ALA A 213 18.73 22.66 19.33
C ALA A 213 17.71 22.21 18.28
N PHE A 214 17.07 23.13 17.54
CA PHE A 214 16.10 22.76 16.50
C PHE A 214 16.78 22.07 15.31
N TYR A 215 17.94 22.59 14.88
CA TYR A 215 18.75 21.93 13.86
C TYR A 215 19.23 20.55 14.31
N ALA A 216 19.63 20.41 15.59
CA ALA A 216 20.03 19.12 16.13
C ALA A 216 18.88 18.09 16.08
N ILE A 217 17.65 18.47 16.45
CA ILE A 217 16.47 17.61 16.37
C ILE A 217 16.20 17.16 14.92
N VAL A 218 16.24 18.10 13.98
CA VAL A 218 15.95 17.81 12.57
C VAL A 218 17.05 16.94 11.96
N PHE A 219 18.33 17.25 12.21
CA PHE A 219 19.44 16.45 11.70
C PHE A 219 19.47 15.05 12.30
N ALA A 220 19.13 14.91 13.59
CA ALA A 220 18.93 13.60 14.21
C ALA A 220 17.78 12.83 13.57
N SER A 221 16.67 13.51 13.26
CA SER A 221 15.51 12.92 12.57
C SER A 221 15.87 12.44 11.16
N ILE A 222 16.59 13.26 10.39
CA ILE A 222 17.14 12.88 9.08
C ILE A 222 18.07 11.67 9.23
N GLY A 223 19.00 11.71 10.18
CA GLY A 223 19.93 10.60 10.44
C GLY A 223 19.22 9.29 10.77
N LEU A 224 18.18 9.36 11.61
CA LEU A 224 17.35 8.21 11.95
C LEU A 224 16.60 7.67 10.73
N ALA A 225 16.04 8.55 9.90
CA ALA A 225 15.32 8.17 8.68
C ALA A 225 16.25 7.52 7.65
N VAL A 226 17.44 8.09 7.42
CA VAL A 226 18.48 7.52 6.52
C VAL A 226 18.99 6.18 7.05
N TYR A 227 19.17 6.06 8.36
CA TYR A 227 19.56 4.79 8.98
C TYR A 227 18.46 3.74 8.81
N SER A 228 17.22 4.11 9.08
CA SER A 228 16.05 3.25 8.90
C SER A 228 15.88 2.84 7.44
N SER A 229 16.12 3.75 6.48
CA SER A 229 15.96 3.46 5.06
C SER A 229 16.95 2.38 4.59
N SER A 230 18.07 2.20 5.30
CA SER A 230 19.02 1.12 5.05
C SER A 230 18.52 -0.29 5.44
N LYS A 231 17.43 -0.41 6.21
CA LYS A 231 16.89 -1.70 6.70
C LYS A 231 15.36 -1.75 6.62
N ILE A 232 14.82 -2.69 5.84
CA ILE A 232 13.37 -2.85 5.63
C ILE A 232 12.61 -3.19 6.94
N LYS A 233 13.26 -3.82 7.92
CA LYS A 233 12.64 -4.26 9.19
C LYS A 233 11.91 -3.14 9.94
N TYR A 234 12.36 -1.89 9.84
CA TYR A 234 11.81 -0.79 10.63
C TYR A 234 10.53 -0.18 10.05
N VAL A 235 10.25 -0.38 8.76
CA VAL A 235 9.10 0.25 8.08
C VAL A 235 7.78 -0.10 8.74
N ARG A 236 7.55 -1.39 9.05
CA ARG A 236 6.31 -1.84 9.68
C ARG A 236 6.14 -1.25 11.09
N ILE A 237 7.22 -1.21 11.87
CA ILE A 237 7.20 -0.71 13.26
C ILE A 237 6.95 0.81 13.27
N LEU A 238 7.66 1.56 12.42
CA LEU A 238 7.50 3.01 12.31
C LEU A 238 6.09 3.39 11.84
N SER A 239 5.56 2.71 10.82
CA SER A 239 4.26 3.03 10.24
C SER A 239 3.09 2.70 11.19
N LEU A 240 3.08 1.53 11.82
CA LEU A 240 2.02 1.16 12.77
C LEU A 240 2.13 1.95 14.07
N GLY A 241 3.35 2.13 14.58
CA GLY A 241 3.61 2.86 15.83
C GLY A 241 3.22 4.33 15.73
N SER A 242 3.61 5.03 14.66
CA SER A 242 3.28 6.46 14.48
C SER A 242 1.77 6.70 14.36
N SER A 243 1.07 5.83 13.63
CA SER A 243 -0.39 5.92 13.46
C SER A 243 -1.12 5.71 14.80
N LEU A 244 -0.74 4.69 15.56
CA LEU A 244 -1.32 4.42 16.88
C LEU A 244 -1.05 5.58 17.85
N LEU A 245 0.20 6.06 17.91
CA LEU A 245 0.55 7.18 18.78
C LEU A 245 -0.21 8.45 18.43
N PHE A 246 -0.48 8.70 17.15
CA PHE A 246 -1.31 9.82 16.73
C PHE A 246 -2.76 9.69 17.17
N ILE A 247 -3.36 8.50 17.04
CA ILE A 247 -4.72 8.23 17.54
C ILE A 247 -4.77 8.41 19.05
N LEU A 248 -3.79 7.87 19.79
CA LEU A 248 -3.68 8.03 21.24
C LEU A 248 -3.48 9.50 21.64
N LEU A 249 -2.75 10.28 20.85
CA LEU A 249 -2.55 11.71 21.06
C LEU A 249 -3.86 12.48 20.89
N ILE A 250 -4.61 12.23 19.82
CA ILE A 250 -5.95 12.81 19.60
C ILE A 250 -6.86 12.49 20.79
N ALA A 251 -6.94 11.20 21.16
CA ALA A 251 -7.76 10.75 22.28
C ALA A 251 -7.30 11.36 23.62
N GLY A 252 -6.00 11.48 23.86
CA GLY A 252 -5.45 12.06 25.08
C GLY A 252 -5.70 13.57 25.19
N MET A 253 -5.58 14.32 24.09
CA MET A 253 -5.94 15.74 24.06
C MET A 253 -7.45 15.94 24.26
N TRP A 254 -8.26 15.06 23.68
CA TRP A 254 -9.71 15.05 23.87
C TRP A 254 -10.09 14.79 25.34
N LEU A 255 -9.54 13.75 25.96
CA LEU A 255 -9.78 13.43 27.37
C LEU A 255 -9.34 14.58 28.30
N ARG A 256 -8.23 15.25 27.99
CA ARG A 256 -7.77 16.40 28.77
C ARG A 256 -8.68 17.61 28.66
N ALA A 257 -9.22 17.90 27.47
CA ALA A 257 -10.18 18.97 27.29
C ALA A 257 -11.42 18.77 28.19
N PHE A 258 -11.93 17.53 28.30
CA PHE A 258 -13.05 17.20 29.20
C PHE A 258 -12.72 17.14 30.68
N ALA A 259 -11.58 16.54 31.03
CA ALA A 259 -11.27 16.26 32.43
C ALA A 259 -10.70 17.48 33.18
N MET A 260 -10.09 18.44 32.46
CA MET A 260 -9.36 19.57 33.05
C MET A 260 -9.85 20.95 32.60
N GLY A 261 -10.73 21.03 31.59
CA GLY A 261 -11.30 22.29 31.10
C GLY A 261 -12.73 22.52 31.58
N LYS A 262 -13.21 23.78 31.51
CA LYS A 262 -14.63 24.15 31.70
C LYS A 262 -15.55 23.66 30.56
N GLY A 263 -15.04 22.86 29.62
CA GLY A 263 -15.75 22.42 28.43
C GLY A 263 -16.69 21.26 28.71
N SER A 264 -17.96 21.44 28.37
CA SER A 264 -18.95 20.36 28.37
C SER A 264 -18.84 19.51 27.09
N PRO A 265 -19.33 18.25 27.10
CA PRO A 265 -19.55 17.49 25.86
C PRO A 265 -20.27 18.28 24.76
N GLY A 266 -21.16 19.20 25.14
CA GLY A 266 -21.89 20.06 24.21
C GLY A 266 -21.00 21.01 23.41
N ASP A 267 -19.96 21.58 24.03
CA ASP A 267 -19.08 22.57 23.38
C ASP A 267 -18.20 21.93 22.29
N PHE A 268 -17.83 20.67 22.51
CA PHE A 268 -17.14 19.86 21.51
C PHE A 268 -18.05 19.51 20.34
N PHE A 269 -19.29 19.05 20.58
CA PHE A 269 -20.24 18.77 19.50
C PHE A 269 -20.63 20.04 18.74
N GLY A 270 -20.68 21.19 19.42
CA GLY A 270 -20.81 22.50 18.79
C GLY A 270 -19.64 22.80 17.87
N THR A 271 -18.40 22.63 18.36
CA THR A 271 -17.18 22.82 17.56
C THR A 271 -17.10 21.87 16.36
N ALA A 272 -17.41 20.58 16.56
CA ALA A 272 -17.47 19.60 15.49
C ALA A 272 -18.56 19.95 14.46
N GLY A 273 -19.66 20.55 14.91
CA GLY A 273 -20.73 21.10 14.06
C GLY A 273 -20.25 22.19 13.10
N LEU A 274 -19.20 22.94 13.45
CA LEU A 274 -18.61 23.96 12.55
C LEU A 274 -17.99 23.35 11.29
N ILE A 275 -17.65 22.05 11.29
CA ILE A 275 -17.28 21.35 10.04
C ILE A 275 -18.42 21.43 9.02
N GLY A 276 -19.69 21.46 9.47
CA GLY A 276 -20.83 21.67 8.58
C GLY A 276 -20.78 23.01 7.83
N GLU A 277 -20.25 24.05 8.46
CA GLU A 277 -20.11 25.38 7.85
C GLU A 277 -19.10 25.41 6.70
N TYR A 278 -18.12 24.49 6.70
CA TYR A 278 -17.22 24.32 5.56
C TYR A 278 -18.00 24.09 4.26
N PHE A 279 -19.02 23.24 4.30
CA PHE A 279 -19.82 22.92 3.12
C PHE A 279 -20.72 24.08 2.69
N ALA A 280 -21.29 24.82 3.66
CA ALA A 280 -22.07 26.02 3.37
C ALA A 280 -21.21 27.11 2.71
N ASN A 281 -19.92 27.20 3.09
CA ASN A 281 -19.00 28.23 2.63
C ASN A 281 -17.95 27.72 1.62
N ILE A 282 -18.15 26.54 1.00
CA ILE A 282 -17.15 25.91 0.13
C ILE A 282 -16.65 26.81 -1.02
N HIS A 283 -17.53 27.71 -1.50
CA HIS A 283 -17.20 28.68 -2.54
C HIS A 283 -16.09 29.65 -2.11
N GLN A 284 -16.04 30.04 -0.83
CA GLN A 284 -15.02 30.94 -0.28
C GLN A 284 -13.66 30.26 -0.13
N PHE A 285 -13.65 28.92 0.01
CA PHE A 285 -12.43 28.11 0.08
C PHE A 285 -11.91 27.67 -1.31
N PHE A 286 -12.66 27.96 -2.37
CA PHE A 286 -12.25 27.64 -3.73
C PHE A 286 -11.72 28.86 -4.48
N LEU A 287 -12.40 30.01 -4.38
CA LEU A 287 -11.98 31.27 -5.00
C LEU A 287 -12.35 32.48 -4.13
N PRO A 288 -11.52 33.54 -4.13
CA PRO A 288 -10.25 33.68 -4.85
C PRO A 288 -9.10 32.90 -4.20
N ILE A 289 -8.19 32.37 -5.04
CA ILE A 289 -6.94 31.75 -4.57
C ILE A 289 -6.07 32.84 -3.95
N ASN A 290 -5.52 32.55 -2.76
CA ASN A 290 -4.56 33.39 -2.06
C ASN A 290 -3.27 32.61 -1.77
N ASP A 291 -2.30 33.26 -1.12
CA ASP A 291 -0.99 32.67 -0.81
C ASP A 291 -1.06 31.36 -0.01
N TYR A 292 -2.07 31.23 0.87
CA TYR A 292 -2.31 29.99 1.62
C TYR A 292 -2.72 28.85 0.68
N HIS A 293 -3.69 29.10 -0.20
CA HIS A 293 -4.09 28.13 -1.22
C HIS A 293 -2.92 27.78 -2.15
N GLU A 294 -2.15 28.78 -2.59
CA GLU A 294 -0.98 28.58 -3.44
C GLU A 294 0.02 27.61 -2.79
N PHE A 295 0.42 27.87 -1.55
CA PHE A 295 1.37 27.04 -0.81
C PHE A 295 0.91 25.58 -0.73
N TYR A 296 -0.32 25.35 -0.25
CA TYR A 296 -0.83 23.99 -0.06
C TYR A 296 -1.06 23.27 -1.39
N LEU A 297 -1.51 23.95 -2.44
CA LEU A 297 -1.68 23.33 -3.76
C LEU A 297 -0.35 22.82 -4.30
N PHE A 298 0.70 23.66 -4.33
CA PHE A 298 2.01 23.23 -4.80
C PHE A 298 2.60 22.11 -3.93
N TRP A 299 2.43 22.19 -2.61
CA TRP A 299 2.89 21.14 -1.71
C TRP A 299 2.17 19.81 -1.96
N TRP A 300 0.85 19.81 -2.09
CA TRP A 300 0.09 18.58 -2.38
C TRP A 300 0.39 18.02 -3.78
N PHE A 301 0.61 18.87 -4.78
CA PHE A 301 1.09 18.41 -6.09
C PHE A 301 2.48 17.79 -6.00
N SER A 302 3.37 18.32 -5.17
CA SER A 302 4.70 17.71 -4.98
C SER A 302 4.61 16.29 -4.39
N TRP A 303 3.54 15.99 -3.65
CA TRP A 303 3.26 14.68 -3.06
C TRP A 303 2.45 13.72 -3.96
N SER A 304 1.70 14.25 -4.93
CA SER A 304 0.64 13.50 -5.62
C SER A 304 1.15 12.26 -6.36
N ILE A 305 2.34 12.32 -6.98
CA ILE A 305 2.92 11.18 -7.69
C ILE A 305 3.23 10.03 -6.73
N MET A 306 3.82 10.33 -5.56
CA MET A 306 4.25 9.32 -4.59
C MET A 306 3.04 8.66 -3.91
N ILE A 307 2.05 9.48 -3.51
CA ILE A 307 0.79 8.98 -2.96
C ILE A 307 0.08 8.11 -4.00
N GLY A 308 -0.02 8.58 -5.25
CA GLY A 308 -0.64 7.82 -6.33
C GLY A 308 0.05 6.48 -6.61
N GLN A 309 1.39 6.46 -6.66
CA GLN A 309 2.18 5.23 -6.81
C GLN A 309 1.99 4.26 -5.65
N PHE A 310 1.89 4.77 -4.43
CA PHE A 310 1.64 3.96 -3.24
C PHE A 310 0.23 3.38 -3.25
N THR A 311 -0.80 4.22 -3.41
CA THR A 311 -2.20 3.79 -3.43
C THR A 311 -2.45 2.77 -4.54
N ALA A 312 -1.87 2.94 -5.72
CA ALA A 312 -2.01 2.00 -6.84
C ALA A 312 -1.53 0.56 -6.52
N ARG A 313 -0.67 0.37 -5.51
CA ARG A 313 -0.20 -0.97 -5.10
C ARG A 313 -1.23 -1.74 -4.27
N PHE A 314 -2.15 -1.05 -3.60
CA PHE A 314 -3.09 -1.66 -2.66
C PHE A 314 -4.52 -1.72 -3.19
N VAL A 315 -4.79 -1.05 -4.31
CA VAL A 315 -6.12 -1.04 -4.90
C VAL A 315 -6.22 -2.15 -5.95
N SER A 316 -6.98 -3.19 -5.62
CA SER A 316 -7.39 -4.23 -6.56
C SER A 316 -8.89 -4.51 -6.40
N GLY A 317 -9.63 -4.53 -7.51
CA GLY A 317 -11.05 -4.91 -7.52
C GLY A 317 -12.07 -3.83 -7.08
N ILE A 318 -11.65 -2.64 -6.66
CA ILE A 318 -12.53 -1.53 -6.24
C ILE A 318 -12.89 -0.64 -7.44
N LYS A 319 -14.14 -0.13 -7.50
CA LYS A 319 -14.55 0.81 -8.56
C LYS A 319 -13.80 2.14 -8.43
N THR A 320 -13.53 2.81 -9.54
CA THR A 320 -12.86 4.13 -9.53
C THR A 320 -13.56 5.17 -8.66
N TRP A 321 -14.90 5.23 -8.67
CA TRP A 321 -15.62 6.17 -7.82
C TRP A 321 -15.59 5.77 -6.33
N GLN A 322 -15.57 4.47 -6.02
CA GLN A 322 -15.44 4.00 -4.63
C GLN A 322 -14.06 4.34 -4.10
N LEU A 323 -13.02 4.13 -4.92
CA LEU A 323 -11.67 4.56 -4.59
C LEU A 323 -11.61 6.07 -4.36
N LEU A 324 -12.21 6.86 -5.26
CA LEU A 324 -12.25 8.31 -5.13
C LEU A 324 -12.92 8.75 -3.82
N ILE A 325 -14.08 8.20 -3.50
CA ILE A 325 -14.78 8.49 -2.24
C ILE A 325 -13.93 8.04 -1.05
N ALA A 326 -13.34 6.85 -1.07
CA ALA A 326 -12.49 6.37 0.02
C ALA A 326 -11.27 7.27 0.25
N MET A 327 -10.60 7.68 -0.83
CA MET A 327 -9.44 8.59 -0.78
C MET A 327 -9.81 10.01 -0.33
N LEU A 328 -11.05 10.44 -0.57
CA LEU A 328 -11.52 11.76 -0.16
C LEU A 328 -12.04 11.74 1.29
N VAL A 329 -12.87 10.77 1.65
CA VAL A 329 -13.60 10.75 2.92
C VAL A 329 -12.72 10.27 4.08
N VAL A 330 -12.01 9.14 3.92
CA VAL A 330 -11.30 8.51 5.04
C VAL A 330 -10.20 9.42 5.61
N PRO A 331 -9.31 10.02 4.80
CA PRO A 331 -8.31 10.95 5.32
C PRO A 331 -8.95 12.23 5.88
N SER A 332 -10.04 12.72 5.26
CA SER A 332 -10.73 13.94 5.72
C SER A 332 -11.36 13.78 7.09
N ILE A 333 -11.86 12.60 7.46
CA ILE A 333 -12.37 12.33 8.81
C ILE A 333 -11.25 12.48 9.83
N ALA A 334 -10.09 11.84 9.60
CA ALA A 334 -8.97 11.90 10.53
C ALA A 334 -8.46 13.33 10.73
N ILE A 335 -8.32 14.08 9.63
CA ILE A 335 -7.90 15.49 9.64
C ILE A 335 -8.95 16.37 10.32
N GLY A 336 -10.22 16.19 10.00
CA GLY A 336 -11.33 16.94 10.60
C GLY A 336 -11.42 16.75 12.11
N VAL A 337 -11.29 15.50 12.59
CA VAL A 337 -11.26 15.20 14.03
C VAL A 337 -10.08 15.89 14.71
N TRP A 338 -8.88 15.83 14.11
CA TRP A 338 -7.70 16.48 14.67
C TRP A 338 -7.85 18.00 14.77
N PHE A 339 -8.28 18.66 13.69
CA PHE A 339 -8.48 20.11 13.70
C PHE A 339 -9.63 20.56 14.60
N THR A 340 -10.67 19.74 14.78
CA THR A 340 -11.74 20.02 15.76
C THR A 340 -11.16 20.12 17.16
N VAL A 341 -10.29 19.18 17.55
CA VAL A 341 -9.64 19.21 18.87
C VAL A 341 -8.76 20.45 19.00
N LEU A 342 -7.90 20.74 18.02
CA LEU A 342 -7.04 21.92 18.07
C LEU A 342 -7.82 23.25 18.11
N TYR A 343 -8.88 23.37 17.31
CA TYR A 343 -9.71 24.56 17.27
C TYR A 343 -10.46 24.76 18.58
N HIS A 344 -10.96 23.70 19.21
CA HIS A 344 -11.58 23.80 20.53
C HIS A 344 -10.60 24.35 21.57
N TYR A 345 -9.35 23.85 21.58
CA TYR A 345 -8.29 24.41 22.44
C TYR A 345 -8.04 25.89 22.18
N HIS A 346 -8.04 26.32 20.92
CA HIS A 346 -7.87 27.71 20.53
C HIS A 346 -9.07 28.59 20.96
N ALA A 347 -10.29 28.16 20.65
CA ALA A 347 -11.53 28.90 20.93
C ALA A 347 -11.75 29.11 22.44
N GLU A 348 -11.46 28.10 23.25
CA GLU A 348 -11.57 28.15 24.71
C GLU A 348 -10.33 28.77 25.39
N GLY A 349 -9.31 29.15 24.62
CA GLY A 349 -8.06 29.70 25.17
C GLY A 349 -7.31 28.72 26.09
N LEU A 350 -7.49 27.41 25.88
CA LEU A 350 -6.86 26.37 26.70
C LEU A 350 -5.36 26.31 26.43
N LYS A 351 -4.56 26.50 27.48
CA LYS A 351 -3.10 26.35 27.37
C LYS A 351 -2.76 24.87 27.20
N ILE A 352 -1.98 24.57 26.15
CA ILE A 352 -1.47 23.22 25.95
C ILE A 352 -0.35 22.96 26.96
N ALA A 353 -0.52 21.92 27.77
CA ALA A 353 0.47 21.54 28.77
C ALA A 353 1.79 21.09 28.12
N THR A 354 2.91 21.34 28.80
CA THR A 354 4.27 20.98 28.31
C THR A 354 4.36 19.51 27.88
N LEU A 355 3.77 18.59 28.64
CA LEU A 355 3.76 17.16 28.30
C LEU A 355 3.03 16.87 26.98
N THR A 356 1.94 17.58 26.70
CA THR A 356 1.21 17.44 25.42
C THR A 356 2.02 18.00 24.26
N ASN A 357 2.72 19.14 24.44
CA ASN A 357 3.64 19.66 23.43
C ASN A 357 4.75 18.66 23.12
N LEU A 358 5.38 18.07 24.14
CA LEU A 358 6.40 17.03 23.95
C LEU A 358 5.85 15.80 23.23
N ALA A 359 4.62 15.38 23.53
CA ALA A 359 3.97 14.29 22.83
C ALA A 359 3.69 14.64 21.35
N MET A 360 3.17 15.85 21.05
CA MET A 360 2.95 16.32 19.68
C MET A 360 4.24 16.34 18.87
N ILE A 361 5.34 16.87 19.44
CA ILE A 361 6.65 16.89 18.78
C ILE A 361 7.16 15.47 18.56
N SER A 362 7.03 14.59 19.55
CA SER A 362 7.51 13.21 19.44
C SER A 362 6.79 12.45 18.32
N VAL A 363 5.46 12.59 18.25
CA VAL A 363 4.65 12.00 17.17
C VAL A 363 4.99 12.64 15.83
N GLY A 364 5.11 13.97 15.77
CA GLY A 364 5.50 14.69 14.56
C GLY A 364 6.87 14.28 14.02
N VAL A 365 7.88 14.19 14.88
CA VAL A 365 9.22 13.69 14.54
C VAL A 365 9.14 12.26 14.00
N LEU A 366 8.40 11.37 14.65
CA LEU A 366 8.22 9.99 14.17
C LEU A 366 7.55 9.92 12.80
N MET A 367 6.53 10.75 12.55
CA MET A 367 5.86 10.84 11.24
C MET A 367 6.79 11.36 10.16
N VAL A 368 7.61 12.38 10.48
CA VAL A 368 8.63 12.92 9.57
C VAL A 368 9.67 11.84 9.27
N VAL A 369 10.19 11.14 10.29
CA VAL A 369 11.15 10.03 10.11
C VAL A 369 10.58 8.94 9.21
N ASN A 370 9.33 8.53 9.43
CA ASN A 370 8.66 7.51 8.62
C ASN A 370 8.47 7.96 7.15
N SER A 371 8.15 9.24 6.95
CA SER A 371 7.98 9.83 5.62
C SER A 371 9.31 9.90 4.88
N LEU A 372 10.36 10.41 5.54
CA LEU A 372 11.72 10.47 4.99
C LEU A 372 12.26 9.07 4.66
N ASP A 373 12.08 8.07 5.54
CA ASP A 373 12.50 6.68 5.29
C ASP A 373 11.96 6.18 3.94
N SER A 374 10.65 6.34 3.75
CA SER A 374 9.92 5.86 2.59
C SER A 374 10.39 6.54 1.31
N LEU A 375 10.57 7.86 1.35
CA LEU A 375 11.01 8.65 0.20
C LEU A 375 12.48 8.41 -0.15
N ILE A 376 13.35 8.31 0.86
CA ILE A 376 14.77 7.99 0.68
C ILE A 376 14.93 6.63 0.02
N ARG A 377 14.19 5.63 0.49
CA ARG A 377 14.16 4.30 -0.14
C ARG A 377 13.69 4.39 -1.59
N LEU A 378 12.60 5.10 -1.85
CA LEU A 378 12.03 5.23 -3.19
C LEU A 378 13.01 5.84 -4.20
N TYR A 379 13.63 6.99 -3.91
CA TYR A 379 14.56 7.59 -4.89
C TYR A 379 15.88 6.82 -4.97
N THR A 380 16.37 6.24 -3.87
CA THR A 380 17.61 5.45 -3.92
C THR A 380 17.44 4.16 -4.71
N ASP A 381 16.28 3.52 -4.66
CA ASP A 381 15.95 2.38 -5.51
C ASP A 381 15.85 2.80 -6.99
N ASN A 382 15.13 3.88 -7.29
CA ASN A 382 14.97 4.39 -8.66
C ASN A 382 16.30 4.78 -9.33
N LEU A 383 17.22 5.37 -8.56
CA LEU A 383 18.54 5.83 -9.02
C LEU A 383 19.63 4.75 -8.90
N ASN A 384 19.27 3.56 -8.42
CA ASN A 384 20.21 2.48 -8.12
C ASN A 384 21.35 2.94 -7.19
N LEU A 385 21.02 3.74 -6.17
CA LEU A 385 21.91 4.20 -5.10
C LEU A 385 21.66 3.39 -3.82
N THR A 386 21.46 2.08 -3.96
CA THR A 386 21.07 1.20 -2.86
C THR A 386 22.25 0.84 -1.95
N VAL A 387 21.94 0.40 -0.72
CA VAL A 387 22.94 -0.11 0.24
C VAL A 387 23.78 -1.24 -0.38
N LYS A 388 23.18 -2.09 -1.21
CA LYS A 388 23.86 -3.20 -1.90
C LYS A 388 24.96 -2.71 -2.84
N ARG A 389 24.75 -1.58 -3.53
CA ARG A 389 25.72 -1.02 -4.49
C ARG A 389 26.79 -0.16 -3.80
N LEU A 390 26.38 0.71 -2.89
CA LEU A 390 27.26 1.71 -2.30
C LEU A 390 27.96 1.24 -1.03
N GLY A 391 27.43 0.20 -0.38
CA GLY A 391 27.77 -0.12 1.00
C GLY A 391 27.08 0.83 1.98
N ARG A 392 26.82 0.34 3.19
CA ARG A 392 26.01 1.04 4.20
C ARG A 392 26.59 2.40 4.60
N MET A 393 27.90 2.50 4.80
CA MET A 393 28.53 3.75 5.23
C MET A 393 28.38 4.85 4.18
N LYS A 394 28.66 4.55 2.89
CA LYS A 394 28.51 5.53 1.81
C LYS A 394 27.05 5.89 1.58
N TYR A 395 26.15 4.90 1.65
CA TYR A 395 24.71 5.15 1.57
C TYR A 395 24.24 6.14 2.64
N VAL A 396 24.61 5.90 3.91
CA VAL A 396 24.20 6.76 5.01
C VAL A 396 24.82 8.15 4.89
N ALA A 397 26.13 8.24 4.64
CA ALA A 397 26.82 9.53 4.51
C ALA A 397 26.26 10.36 3.35
N LEU A 398 26.08 9.77 2.18
CA LEU A 398 25.58 10.46 0.98
C LEU A 398 24.17 11.02 1.23
N ASN A 399 23.25 10.20 1.72
CA ASN A 399 21.87 10.62 1.92
C ASN A 399 21.73 11.60 3.09
N LEU A 400 22.54 11.45 4.14
CA LEU A 400 22.57 12.41 5.23
C LEU A 400 23.04 13.79 4.75
N VAL A 401 24.16 13.86 4.03
CA VAL A 401 24.67 15.12 3.47
C VAL A 401 23.68 15.74 2.49
N LEU A 402 23.09 14.93 1.61
CA LEU A 402 22.11 15.39 0.64
C LEU A 402 20.86 15.98 1.33
N MET A 403 20.27 15.25 2.28
CA MET A 403 19.05 15.68 2.96
C MET A 403 19.29 16.90 3.85
N VAL A 404 20.38 16.92 4.62
CA VAL A 404 20.74 18.10 5.44
C VAL A 404 20.99 19.31 4.55
N GLY A 405 21.79 19.17 3.49
CA GLY A 405 22.10 20.26 2.57
C GLY A 405 20.84 20.83 1.91
N LEU A 406 19.97 19.98 1.36
CA LEU A 406 18.72 20.44 0.74
C LEU A 406 17.76 21.07 1.76
N THR A 407 17.68 20.54 2.98
CA THR A 407 16.87 21.13 4.06
C THR A 407 17.33 22.55 4.37
N LEU A 408 18.64 22.77 4.44
CA LEU A 408 19.21 24.10 4.64
C LEU A 408 18.98 25.03 3.44
N LEU A 409 19.01 24.51 2.22
CA LEU A 409 18.67 25.32 1.03
C LEU A 409 17.21 25.78 1.02
N PHE A 410 16.28 24.97 1.54
CA PHE A 410 14.90 25.44 1.79
C PHE A 410 14.84 26.49 2.90
N GLN A 411 15.57 26.30 4.00
CA GLN A 411 15.65 27.28 5.10
C GLN A 411 16.21 28.64 4.65
N LEU A 412 17.11 28.64 3.68
CA LEU A 412 17.75 29.83 3.13
C LEU A 412 17.00 30.40 1.90
N ASP A 413 15.79 29.91 1.60
CA ASP A 413 14.97 30.29 0.45
C ASP A 413 15.62 30.11 -0.94
N PHE A 414 16.72 29.36 -1.03
CA PHE A 414 17.32 28.94 -2.32
C PHE A 414 16.47 27.91 -3.05
N LEU A 415 15.65 27.16 -2.31
CA LEU A 415 14.68 26.23 -2.86
C LEU A 415 13.28 26.57 -2.35
N ARG A 416 12.29 26.41 -3.23
CA ARG A 416 10.88 26.69 -2.94
C ARG A 416 10.02 25.49 -3.32
N ILE A 417 9.08 25.11 -2.45
CA ILE A 417 8.19 23.97 -2.71
C ILE A 417 7.33 24.21 -3.97
N GLN A 418 7.05 25.47 -4.29
CA GLN A 418 6.38 25.93 -5.49
C GLN A 418 7.08 25.41 -6.76
N TRP A 419 8.42 25.39 -6.79
CA TRP A 419 9.16 24.89 -7.95
C TRP A 419 8.99 23.37 -8.12
N VAL A 420 9.00 22.63 -7.02
CA VAL A 420 8.80 21.17 -7.03
C VAL A 420 7.36 20.84 -7.46
N GLY A 421 6.37 21.53 -6.90
CA GLY A 421 4.98 21.38 -7.29
C GLY A 421 4.74 21.76 -8.76
N ALA A 422 5.35 22.85 -9.24
CA ALA A 422 5.26 23.29 -10.62
C ALA A 422 5.82 22.25 -11.60
N LEU A 423 6.90 21.53 -11.25
CA LEU A 423 7.42 20.43 -12.06
C LEU A 423 6.39 19.30 -12.22
N VAL A 424 5.68 18.93 -11.14
CA VAL A 424 4.63 17.90 -11.19
C VAL A 424 3.45 18.37 -12.03
N ILE A 425 3.00 19.61 -11.81
CA ILE A 425 1.91 20.21 -12.58
C ILE A 425 2.26 20.24 -14.07
N GLY A 426 3.48 20.68 -14.41
CA GLY A 426 3.99 20.68 -15.78
C GLY A 426 4.03 19.28 -16.41
N LEU A 427 4.43 18.27 -15.64
CA LEU A 427 4.39 16.87 -16.09
C LEU A 427 2.95 16.41 -16.39
N TYR A 428 1.98 16.76 -15.54
CA TYR A 428 0.57 16.44 -15.75
C TYR A 428 0.01 17.12 -17.00
N PHE A 429 0.25 18.43 -17.17
CA PHE A 429 -0.17 19.14 -18.38
C PHE A 429 0.50 18.61 -19.64
N THR A 430 1.77 18.20 -19.56
CA THR A 430 2.48 17.56 -20.69
C THR A 430 1.84 16.23 -21.07
N CYS A 431 1.52 15.39 -20.08
CA CYS A 431 0.80 14.14 -20.30
C CYS A 431 -0.59 14.38 -20.91
N PHE A 432 -1.34 15.34 -20.36
CA PHE A 432 -2.65 15.71 -20.86
C PHE A 432 -2.58 16.25 -22.29
N GLY A 433 -1.65 17.15 -22.59
CA GLY A 433 -1.39 17.67 -23.93
C GLY A 433 -0.99 16.57 -24.91
N TYR A 434 -0.11 15.64 -24.52
CA TYR A 434 0.22 14.47 -25.33
C TYR A 434 -1.01 13.63 -25.65
N ILE A 435 -1.86 13.36 -24.65
CA ILE A 435 -3.12 12.64 -24.86
C ILE A 435 -4.00 13.39 -25.85
N LEU A 436 -4.21 14.70 -25.66
CA LEU A 436 -5.02 15.52 -26.57
C LEU A 436 -4.48 15.51 -28.02
N ILE A 437 -3.17 15.59 -28.21
CA ILE A 437 -2.58 15.70 -29.55
C ILE A 437 -2.49 14.34 -30.25
N LYS A 438 -2.06 13.29 -29.54
CA LYS A 438 -1.71 11.99 -30.15
C LYS A 438 -2.73 10.89 -29.91
N ARG A 439 -3.57 11.01 -28.89
CA ARG A 439 -4.45 9.93 -28.41
C ARG A 439 -5.90 10.38 -28.18
N CYS A 440 -6.28 11.62 -28.53
CA CYS A 440 -7.58 12.18 -28.21
C CYS A 440 -8.72 11.32 -28.73
N LYS A 441 -8.68 10.90 -30.01
CA LYS A 441 -9.70 10.02 -30.59
C LYS A 441 -9.83 8.69 -29.83
N GLN A 442 -8.71 8.11 -29.39
CA GLN A 442 -8.69 6.84 -28.67
C GLN A 442 -9.26 6.99 -27.26
N VAL A 443 -8.90 8.07 -26.55
CA VAL A 443 -9.39 8.34 -25.19
C VAL A 443 -10.85 8.80 -25.22
N ALA A 444 -11.25 9.67 -26.14
CA ALA A 444 -12.63 10.13 -26.29
C ALA A 444 -13.60 9.03 -26.75
N ALA A 445 -13.09 7.96 -27.38
CA ALA A 445 -13.88 6.77 -27.71
C ALA A 445 -14.25 5.93 -26.46
N ILE A 446 -13.64 6.19 -25.31
CA ILE A 446 -13.96 5.51 -24.03
C ILE A 446 -15.25 6.12 -23.48
N LYS A 447 -16.41 5.51 -23.81
CA LYS A 447 -17.73 6.01 -23.35
C LYS A 447 -18.10 5.57 -21.93
N SER A 448 -17.64 4.41 -21.50
CA SER A 448 -17.81 3.86 -20.15
C SER A 448 -16.93 2.62 -20.03
N SER A 449 -16.87 1.99 -18.84
CA SER A 449 -16.62 0.55 -18.83
C SER A 449 -17.62 -0.09 -19.80
N PRO A 450 -17.18 -0.94 -20.74
CA PRO A 450 -18.06 -1.53 -21.75
C PRO A 450 -19.38 -2.05 -21.16
N LYS A 451 -20.53 -1.77 -21.79
CA LYS A 451 -21.87 -2.02 -21.19
C LYS A 451 -22.10 -3.46 -20.74
N GLU A 452 -21.39 -4.42 -21.33
CA GLU A 452 -21.48 -5.83 -20.93
C GLU A 452 -20.66 -6.15 -19.65
N ASN A 453 -19.91 -5.18 -19.10
CA ASN A 453 -19.27 -5.28 -17.77
C ASN A 453 -20.35 -4.98 -16.73
N ILE A 454 -21.36 -5.84 -16.66
CA ILE A 454 -22.22 -5.94 -15.49
C ILE A 454 -21.38 -6.62 -14.42
N LEU A 455 -20.57 -5.81 -13.75
CA LEU A 455 -19.93 -6.23 -12.52
C LEU A 455 -21.06 -6.41 -11.49
N ASP A 456 -21.36 -7.66 -11.16
CA ASP A 456 -22.34 -8.03 -10.15
C ASP A 456 -21.72 -7.87 -8.76
N PHE A 457 -21.95 -6.69 -8.16
CA PHE A 457 -21.38 -6.32 -6.87
C PHE A 457 -22.14 -6.91 -5.67
N ARG A 458 -23.34 -7.47 -5.90
CA ARG A 458 -24.10 -8.17 -4.83
C ARG A 458 -23.53 -9.55 -4.54
N ARG A 459 -22.67 -10.09 -5.43
CA ARG A 459 -21.92 -11.34 -5.16
C ARG A 459 -20.84 -11.20 -4.06
N ILE A 460 -20.51 -9.99 -3.62
CA ILE A 460 -19.66 -9.76 -2.45
C ILE A 460 -20.50 -9.74 -1.16
N GLU A 461 -21.74 -9.26 -1.23
CA GLU A 461 -22.67 -9.17 -0.08
C GLU A 461 -23.52 -10.44 0.14
N LEU A 462 -23.41 -11.44 -0.73
CA LEU A 462 -24.10 -12.73 -0.61
C LEU A 462 -23.22 -13.86 -0.04
N ALA A 463 -22.09 -13.53 0.57
CA ALA A 463 -21.49 -14.38 1.59
C ALA A 463 -21.88 -13.82 2.97
N GLY A 464 -23.14 -14.01 3.28
CA GLY A 464 -23.64 -14.03 4.65
C GLY A 464 -23.91 -15.46 5.05
#